data_AF-A0A9Q1BT93-F1
#
_entry.id   AF-A0A9Q1BT93-F1
#
_cell.length_a   1.000
_cell.length_b   1.000
_cell.length_c   1.000
_cell.angle_alpha   90.00
_cell.angle_beta   90.00
_cell.angle_gamma   90.00
#
_symmetry.space_group_name_H-M   'P 1'
#
loop_
_entity.id
_entity.type
_entity.pdbx_description
1 polymer ?
#
loop_
_entity_poly.entity_id
_entity_poly.type
_entity_poly.pdbx_seq_one_letter_code
_entity_poly.pdbx_strand_id
1 'polypeptide(L)'
;MADPESQSLNDQQNDGPEVPLTPAPFNTLTISQLRDLQMNDKDVGPILLWKEVQNSRPDWAQISPGSPALKNYWSQWDALTLCEGVLYRRLESDSGKSTLLQLIVPKKLQEEILKQAHNHRLSGHLMTKKTLIPGFDTSITGVAIGAM
;
A
#
# COMPACT_ATOMS: atom_id res chain seq x y z
N MET A 1 23.20 50.42 24.15
CA MET A 1 23.44 49.68 25.40
C MET A 1 22.10 49.60 26.11
N ALA A 2 21.48 48.41 26.08
CA ALA A 2 20.31 47.90 26.81
C ALA A 2 18.93 48.59 26.68
N ASP A 3 18.00 47.83 26.07
CA ASP A 3 16.54 47.88 26.11
C ASP A 3 15.93 47.81 27.53
N PRO A 4 14.75 48.41 27.78
CA PRO A 4 13.88 48.08 28.89
C PRO A 4 12.89 46.95 28.56
N GLU A 5 12.96 45.85 29.32
CA GLU A 5 11.98 44.76 29.35
C GLU A 5 10.56 45.27 29.58
N SER A 6 9.65 44.95 28.65
CA SER A 6 8.20 45.05 28.84
C SER A 6 7.65 43.66 29.19
N GLN A 7 6.90 43.61 30.28
CA GLN A 7 6.36 42.40 30.90
C GLN A 7 5.18 41.81 30.11
N SER A 8 5.30 40.51 29.83
CA SER A 8 4.28 39.44 29.90
C SER A 8 2.80 39.79 29.78
N LEU A 9 2.22 39.53 28.59
CA LEU A 9 0.85 39.06 28.43
C LEU A 9 0.80 38.10 27.23
N ASN A 10 0.84 36.78 27.50
CA ASN A 10 0.37 35.79 26.54
C ASN A 10 -0.43 34.72 27.29
N ASP A 11 -1.73 34.98 27.33
CA ASP A 11 -2.82 34.08 27.66
C ASP A 11 -2.76 32.74 26.89
N GLN A 12 -3.30 31.73 27.57
CA GLN A 12 -3.84 30.48 27.03
C GLN A 12 -2.85 29.52 26.33
N GLN A 13 -2.11 28.77 27.15
CA GLN A 13 -1.74 27.39 26.80
C GLN A 13 -3.05 26.60 26.59
N ASN A 14 -3.33 26.26 25.33
CA ASN A 14 -4.47 25.43 24.94
C ASN A 14 -4.21 23.98 25.39
N ASP A 15 -4.69 23.65 26.58
CA ASP A 15 -4.79 22.28 27.10
C ASP A 15 -5.97 21.57 26.40
N GLY A 16 -5.78 21.25 25.13
CA GLY A 16 -6.60 20.27 24.42
C GLY A 16 -6.06 18.88 24.70
N PRO A 17 -6.91 17.85 24.88
CA PRO A 17 -6.41 16.50 25.14
C PRO A 17 -5.56 16.08 23.94
N GLU A 18 -4.29 15.79 24.20
CA GLU A 18 -3.40 15.13 23.24
C GLU A 18 -3.98 13.75 22.94
N VAL A 19 -4.86 13.67 21.95
CA VAL A 19 -5.42 12.38 21.49
C VAL A 19 -4.25 11.64 20.85
N PRO A 20 -3.84 10.46 21.35
CA PRO A 20 -2.76 9.71 20.75
C PRO A 20 -3.13 9.42 19.29
N LEU A 21 -2.33 9.94 18.36
CA LEU A 21 -2.41 9.59 16.95
C LEU A 21 -2.10 8.10 16.86
N THR A 22 -3.13 7.26 16.89
CA THR A 22 -2.99 5.83 16.70
C THR A 22 -2.44 5.62 15.28
N PRO A 23 -1.28 4.98 15.09
CA PRO A 23 -0.75 4.76 13.76
C PRO A 23 -1.76 3.89 13.01
N ALA A 24 -2.10 4.30 11.79
CA ALA A 24 -2.96 3.52 10.91
C ALA A 24 -2.42 2.08 10.82
N PRO A 25 -3.29 1.05 10.84
CA PRO A 25 -2.90 -0.35 11.06
C PRO A 25 -1.90 -0.90 10.03
N PHE A 26 -1.71 -0.23 8.90
CA PHE A 26 -0.73 -0.61 7.87
C PHE A 26 0.71 -0.32 8.25
N ASN A 27 0.97 0.73 9.05
CA ASN A 27 2.32 1.18 9.35
C ASN A 27 3.02 0.31 10.41
N THR A 28 2.28 -0.60 11.06
CA THR A 28 2.82 -1.49 12.11
C THR A 28 2.87 -2.95 11.69
N LEU A 29 2.30 -3.32 10.54
CA LEU A 29 2.31 -4.70 10.06
C LEU A 29 3.64 -5.05 9.40
N THR A 30 4.20 -6.17 9.81
CA THR A 30 5.38 -6.76 9.18
C THR A 30 5.02 -7.36 7.82
N ILE A 31 6.01 -7.52 6.94
CA ILE A 31 5.85 -8.18 5.63
C ILE A 31 5.27 -9.59 5.78
N SER A 32 5.72 -10.35 6.78
CA SER A 32 5.18 -11.69 7.08
C SER A 32 3.69 -11.64 7.42
N GLN A 33 3.26 -10.69 8.25
CA GLN A 33 1.85 -10.54 8.60
C GLN A 33 1.01 -10.10 7.40
N LEU A 34 1.54 -9.20 6.56
CA LEU A 34 0.87 -8.80 5.32
C LEU A 34 0.69 -9.98 4.37
N ARG A 35 1.72 -10.82 4.23
CA ARG A 35 1.66 -12.06 3.45
C ARG A 35 0.61 -12.99 4.02
N ASP A 36 0.59 -13.24 5.33
CA ASP A 36 -0.39 -14.12 5.96
C ASP A 36 -1.82 -13.60 5.77
N LEU A 37 -2.03 -12.29 5.86
CA LEU A 37 -3.33 -11.67 5.61
C LEU A 37 -3.77 -11.82 4.15
N GLN A 38 -2.86 -11.68 3.18
CA GLN A 38 -3.15 -11.91 1.76
C GLN A 38 -3.41 -13.38 1.45
N MET A 39 -2.61 -14.28 2.04
CA MET A 39 -2.74 -15.72 1.88
C MET A 39 -4.08 -16.24 2.40
N ASN A 40 -4.55 -15.70 3.53
CA ASN A 40 -5.84 -16.04 4.13
C ASN A 40 -7.04 -15.36 3.45
N ASP A 41 -6.81 -14.44 2.51
CA ASP A 41 -7.88 -13.80 1.75
C ASP A 41 -8.34 -14.73 0.62
N LYS A 42 -9.65 -14.98 0.55
CA LYS A 42 -10.24 -15.91 -0.42
C LYS A 42 -10.07 -15.48 -1.88
N ASP A 43 -9.86 -14.19 -2.14
CA ASP A 43 -9.78 -13.63 -3.49
C ASP A 43 -8.33 -13.26 -3.86
N VAL A 44 -7.51 -12.86 -2.89
CA VAL A 44 -6.09 -12.52 -3.10
C VAL A 44 -5.18 -13.73 -2.97
N GLY A 45 -5.44 -14.62 -2.00
CA GLY A 45 -4.61 -15.79 -1.71
C GLY A 45 -4.37 -16.70 -2.92
N PRO A 46 -5.40 -17.08 -3.70
CA PRO A 46 -5.21 -17.86 -4.92
C PRO A 46 -4.27 -17.18 -5.93
N ILE A 47 -4.36 -15.86 -6.10
CA ILE A 47 -3.52 -15.09 -7.02
C ILE A 47 -2.08 -15.05 -6.54
N LEU A 48 -1.87 -14.85 -5.24
CA LEU A 48 -0.56 -14.91 -4.62
C LEU A 48 0.09 -16.27 -4.88
N LEU A 49 -0.62 -17.36 -4.59
CA LEU A 49 -0.11 -18.72 -4.82
C LEU A 49 0.22 -18.98 -6.29
N TRP A 50 -0.65 -18.59 -7.22
CA TRP A 50 -0.35 -18.74 -8.64
C TRP A 50 0.88 -17.94 -9.03
N LYS A 51 1.05 -16.70 -8.56
CA LYS A 51 2.23 -15.89 -8.88
C LYS A 51 3.54 -16.49 -8.35
N GLU A 52 3.47 -17.31 -7.30
CA GLU A 52 4.65 -17.99 -6.76
C GLU A 52 5.06 -19.22 -7.57
N VAL A 53 4.08 -19.95 -8.10
CA VAL A 53 4.34 -21.24 -8.75
C VAL A 53 4.42 -21.15 -10.28
N GLN A 54 3.80 -20.14 -10.89
CA GLN A 54 3.72 -20.00 -12.34
C GLN A 54 3.90 -18.55 -12.81
N ASN A 55 4.59 -18.41 -13.93
CA ASN A 55 4.82 -17.10 -14.57
C ASN A 55 3.62 -16.67 -15.44
N SER A 56 2.90 -17.63 -16.01
CA SER A 56 1.76 -17.39 -16.89
C SER A 56 0.46 -17.23 -16.11
N ARG A 57 -0.45 -16.42 -16.66
CA ARG A 57 -1.80 -16.25 -16.12
C ARG A 57 -2.56 -17.60 -16.15
N PRO A 58 -3.29 -17.98 -15.09
CA PRO A 58 -4.13 -19.18 -15.08
C PRO A 58 -5.20 -19.17 -16.18
N ASP A 59 -5.70 -20.35 -16.55
CA ASP A 59 -6.76 -20.44 -17.55
C ASP A 59 -8.10 -19.88 -17.05
N TRP A 60 -8.93 -19.35 -17.95
CA TRP A 60 -10.23 -18.79 -17.58
C TRP A 60 -11.14 -19.82 -16.90
N ALA A 61 -11.09 -21.10 -17.29
CA ALA A 61 -11.89 -22.15 -16.68
C ALA A 61 -11.64 -22.27 -15.17
N GLN A 62 -10.40 -22.05 -14.71
CA GLN A 62 -10.02 -22.09 -13.30
C GLN A 62 -10.60 -20.92 -12.49
N ILE A 63 -10.87 -19.78 -13.13
CA ILE A 63 -11.28 -18.52 -12.49
C ILE A 63 -12.75 -18.20 -12.67
N SER A 64 -13.38 -18.74 -13.72
CA SER A 64 -14.79 -18.52 -14.04
C SER A 64 -15.77 -18.83 -12.89
N PRO A 65 -15.57 -19.84 -12.02
CA PRO A 65 -16.45 -20.03 -10.85
C PRO A 65 -16.15 -19.09 -9.68
N GLY A 66 -15.04 -18.36 -9.74
CA GLY A 66 -14.56 -17.46 -8.70
C GLY A 66 -15.38 -16.18 -8.54
N SER A 67 -15.03 -15.42 -7.50
CA SER A 67 -15.67 -14.14 -7.20
C SER A 67 -15.35 -13.07 -8.25
N PRO A 68 -16.15 -11.99 -8.33
CA PRO A 68 -15.82 -10.83 -9.16
C PRO A 68 -14.45 -10.20 -8.81
N ALA A 69 -14.07 -10.20 -7.53
CA ALA A 69 -12.78 -9.66 -7.09
C ALA A 69 -11.61 -10.52 -7.60
N LEU A 70 -11.72 -11.85 -7.50
CA LEU A 70 -10.71 -12.77 -8.02
C LEU A 70 -10.54 -12.60 -9.54
N LYS A 71 -11.65 -12.51 -10.28
CA LYS A 71 -11.66 -12.25 -11.73
C LYS A 71 -11.00 -10.92 -12.08
N ASN A 72 -11.22 -9.88 -11.28
CA ASN A 72 -10.59 -8.57 -11.46
C ASN A 72 -9.07 -8.61 -11.23
N TYR A 73 -8.59 -9.37 -10.23
CA TYR A 73 -7.14 -9.54 -10.06
C TYR A 73 -6.54 -10.37 -11.20
N TRP A 74 -7.25 -11.39 -11.66
CA TRP A 74 -6.83 -12.20 -12.79
C TRP A 74 -6.71 -11.38 -14.08
N SER A 75 -7.65 -10.47 -14.38
CA SER A 75 -7.55 -9.60 -15.56
C SER A 75 -6.34 -8.66 -15.51
N GLN A 76 -5.90 -8.31 -14.30
CA GLN A 76 -4.74 -7.44 -14.03
C GLN A 76 -3.43 -8.23 -13.82
N TRP A 77 -3.39 -9.52 -14.12
CA TRP A 77 -2.26 -10.42 -13.85
C TRP A 77 -0.89 -9.83 -14.21
N ASP A 78 -0.79 -9.19 -15.39
CA ASP A 78 0.47 -8.68 -15.89
C ASP A 78 0.99 -7.51 -15.05
N ALA A 79 0.09 -6.69 -14.49
CA ALA A 79 0.43 -5.61 -13.58
C ALA A 79 0.75 -6.09 -12.15
N LEU A 80 0.42 -7.34 -11.80
CA LEU A 80 0.69 -7.88 -10.47
C LEU A 80 2.13 -8.41 -10.35
N THR A 81 2.75 -8.11 -9.21
CA THR A 81 4.12 -8.52 -8.88
C THR A 81 4.22 -8.97 -7.43
N LEU A 82 5.14 -9.89 -7.16
CA LEU A 82 5.50 -10.28 -5.81
C LEU A 82 6.72 -9.47 -5.36
N CYS A 83 6.70 -9.00 -4.12
CA CYS A 83 7.85 -8.39 -3.44
C CYS A 83 7.90 -9.00 -2.03
N GLU A 84 8.98 -9.72 -1.72
CA GLU A 84 9.14 -10.43 -0.44
C GLU A 84 7.95 -11.35 -0.09
N GLY A 85 7.34 -11.95 -1.11
CA GLY A 85 6.18 -12.81 -0.95
C GLY A 85 4.86 -12.08 -0.70
N VAL A 86 4.82 -10.76 -0.78
CA VAL A 86 3.59 -9.97 -0.71
C VAL A 86 3.22 -9.50 -2.12
N LEU A 87 1.93 -9.54 -2.43
CA LEU A 87 1.37 -9.16 -3.72
C LEU A 87 1.16 -7.65 -3.80
N TYR A 88 1.75 -7.06 -4.85
CA TYR A 88 1.61 -5.65 -5.22
C TYR A 88 1.09 -5.53 -6.64
N ARG A 89 0.54 -4.36 -6.95
CA ARG A 89 0.18 -3.92 -8.30
C ARG A 89 1.15 -2.83 -8.74
N ARG A 90 1.75 -3.01 -9.91
CA ARG A 90 2.50 -1.96 -10.60
C ARG A 90 1.53 -0.95 -11.20
N LEU A 91 1.71 0.31 -10.83
CA LEU A 91 1.03 1.45 -11.41
C LEU A 91 2.06 2.24 -12.20
N GLU A 92 1.89 2.28 -13.51
CA GLU A 92 2.72 3.09 -14.40
C GLU A 92 2.19 4.52 -14.43
N SER A 93 3.09 5.49 -14.31
CA SER A 93 2.77 6.88 -14.60
C SER A 93 2.44 7.03 -16.08
N ASP A 94 1.50 7.93 -16.41
CA ASP A 94 1.16 8.32 -17.79
C ASP A 94 2.38 8.76 -18.61
N SER A 95 3.41 9.29 -17.95
CA SER A 95 4.67 9.68 -18.60
C SER A 95 5.66 8.51 -18.76
N GLY A 96 5.37 7.31 -18.27
CA GLY A 96 6.27 6.14 -18.25
C GLY A 96 7.53 6.29 -17.38
N LYS A 97 7.68 7.43 -16.70
CA LYS A 97 8.91 7.80 -15.96
C LYS A 97 9.00 7.19 -14.57
N SER A 98 7.91 6.68 -14.03
CA SER A 98 7.90 6.06 -12.70
C SER A 98 6.88 4.92 -12.62
N THR A 99 7.28 3.87 -11.91
CA THR A 99 6.43 2.75 -11.55
C THR A 99 6.24 2.76 -10.04
N LEU A 100 5.00 2.86 -9.58
CA LEU A 100 4.64 2.76 -8.16
C LEU A 100 4.16 1.34 -7.86
N LEU A 101 4.56 0.79 -6.71
CA LEU A 101 3.99 -0.44 -6.18
C LEU A 101 2.86 -0.12 -5.21
N GLN A 102 1.64 -0.52 -5.57
CA GLN A 102 0.46 -0.44 -4.73
C GLN A 102 0.22 -1.78 -4.03
N LEU A 103 0.20 -1.79 -2.70
CA LEU A 103 -0.14 -2.98 -1.92
C LEU A 103 -1.58 -3.44 -2.23
N ILE A 104 -1.77 -4.72 -2.52
CA ILE A 104 -3.11 -5.31 -2.59
C ILE A 104 -3.62 -5.57 -1.17
N VAL A 105 -4.52 -4.74 -0.68
CA VAL A 105 -5.02 -4.81 0.69
C VAL A 105 -6.08 -5.93 0.84
N PRO A 106 -5.86 -6.94 1.69
CA PRO A 106 -6.85 -7.99 1.98
C PRO A 106 -8.15 -7.43 2.55
N LYS A 107 -9.27 -8.09 2.28
CA LYS A 107 -10.60 -7.62 2.70
C LYS A 107 -10.69 -7.46 4.22
N LYS A 108 -10.14 -8.40 4.98
CA LYS A 108 -10.09 -8.33 6.46
C LYS A 108 -9.41 -7.04 6.94
N LEU A 109 -8.33 -6.65 6.28
CA LEU A 109 -7.60 -5.45 6.64
C LEU A 109 -8.40 -4.19 6.26
N GLN A 110 -9.11 -4.19 5.12
CA GLN A 110 -10.04 -3.11 4.74
C GLN A 110 -11.15 -2.91 5.78
N GLU A 111 -11.76 -4.00 6.25
CA GLU A 111 -12.79 -3.97 7.28
C GLU A 111 -12.26 -3.37 8.59
N GLU A 112 -11.03 -3.70 8.99
CA GLU A 112 -10.38 -3.10 10.16
C GLU A 112 -10.09 -1.60 9.98
N ILE A 113 -9.67 -1.14 8.78
CA ILE A 113 -9.55 0.31 8.52
C ILE A 113 -10.89 0.98 8.71
N LEU A 114 -11.93 0.44 8.10
CA LEU A 114 -13.24 1.06 8.08
C LEU A 114 -13.79 1.13 9.50
N LYS A 115 -13.69 0.04 10.28
CA LYS A 115 -14.06 0.04 11.70
C LYS A 115 -13.33 1.13 12.47
N GLN A 116 -12.02 1.26 12.32
CA GLN A 116 -11.23 2.29 13.01
C GLN A 116 -11.59 3.70 12.55
N ALA A 117 -11.79 3.90 11.25
CA ALA A 117 -12.22 5.16 10.67
C ALA A 117 -13.60 5.58 11.16
N HIS A 118 -14.54 4.64 11.35
CA HIS A 118 -15.88 4.92 11.88
C HIS A 118 -15.91 5.16 13.38
N ASN A 119 -14.97 4.57 14.15
CA ASN A 119 -14.92 4.74 15.60
C ASN A 119 -14.19 6.02 16.05
N HIS A 120 -13.50 6.70 15.13
CA HIS A 120 -12.89 8.00 15.38
C HIS A 120 -13.82 9.12 14.90
N ARG A 121 -14.20 10.02 15.82
CA ARG A 121 -15.17 11.12 15.64
C ARG A 121 -14.75 12.21 14.62
N LEU A 122 -13.73 11.95 13.81
CA LEU A 122 -13.11 12.83 12.81
C LEU A 122 -12.82 12.07 11.50
N SER A 123 -13.73 11.19 11.07
CA SER A 123 -13.66 10.44 9.80
C SER A 123 -13.90 11.33 8.58
N GLY A 124 -13.07 12.37 8.42
CA GLY A 124 -13.18 13.37 7.37
C GLY A 124 -11.88 13.62 6.60
N HIS A 125 -10.87 12.76 6.72
CA HIS A 125 -9.55 13.05 6.14
C HIS A 125 -8.76 11.86 5.58
N LEU A 126 -9.37 10.69 5.37
CA LEU A 126 -8.64 9.52 4.85
C LEU A 126 -9.02 9.18 3.40
N MET A 127 -8.72 10.10 2.50
CA MET A 127 -8.37 9.79 1.13
C MET A 127 -7.44 10.90 0.63
N THR A 128 -6.35 10.54 -0.04
CA THR A 128 -5.28 11.40 -0.58
C THR A 128 -4.11 11.75 0.37
N LYS A 129 -3.36 10.73 0.79
CA LYS A 129 -1.91 10.86 0.75
C LYS A 129 -1.37 9.81 -0.21
N LYS A 130 -1.06 10.25 -1.43
CA LYS A 130 -0.17 9.52 -2.34
C LYS A 130 1.17 9.48 -1.62
N THR A 131 1.47 8.39 -0.92
CA THR A 131 2.82 8.15 -0.41
C THR A 131 3.71 7.93 -1.63
N LEU A 132 4.40 8.99 -2.04
CA LEU A 132 5.52 8.92 -2.95
C LEU A 132 6.62 8.17 -2.20
N ILE A 133 7.00 7.00 -2.69
CA ILE A 133 8.25 6.35 -2.28
C ILE A 133 9.24 6.64 -3.41
N PRO A 134 10.04 7.72 -3.36
CA PRO A 134 11.15 7.89 -4.27
C PRO A 134 12.32 7.05 -3.76
N GLY A 135 12.88 6.17 -4.59
CA GLY A 135 14.19 5.58 -4.30
C GLY A 135 14.32 4.07 -4.45
N PHE A 136 13.88 3.50 -5.58
CA PHE A 136 14.47 2.25 -6.03
C PHE A 136 15.27 2.51 -7.31
N ASP A 137 16.45 3.11 -7.14
CA ASP A 137 17.45 3.24 -8.18
C ASP A 137 18.14 1.88 -8.31
N THR A 138 17.75 1.10 -9.33
CA THR A 138 18.55 -0.07 -9.74
C THR A 138 19.46 0.39 -10.87
N SER A 139 20.56 1.03 -10.50
CA SER A 139 21.74 1.14 -11.35
C SER A 139 22.29 -0.28 -11.57
N ILE A 140 21.88 -0.91 -12.68
CA ILE A 140 22.63 -2.01 -13.27
C ILE A 140 23.19 -1.51 -14.59
N THR A 141 24.47 -1.18 -14.51
CA THR A 141 25.35 -0.86 -15.62
C THR A 141 25.60 -2.11 -16.48
N GLY A 142 25.60 -1.90 -17.80
CA GLY A 142 26.45 -2.61 -18.76
C GLY A 142 26.03 -4.01 -19.19
N VAL A 143 25.67 -4.17 -20.47
CA VAL A 143 26.63 -4.55 -21.51
C VAL A 143 25.86 -4.66 -22.84
N ALA A 144 26.25 -3.83 -23.79
CA ALA A 144 25.92 -4.01 -25.20
C ALA A 144 26.76 -5.17 -25.75
N ILE A 145 26.13 -6.12 -26.42
CA ILE A 145 26.80 -7.00 -27.38
C ILE A 145 25.96 -7.00 -28.64
N GLY A 146 26.50 -6.37 -29.69
CA GLY A 146 26.03 -6.55 -31.04
C GLY A 146 26.46 -7.91 -31.59
N ALA A 147 25.64 -8.49 -32.45
CA ALA A 147 26.04 -9.43 -33.48
C ALA A 147 24.96 -9.35 -34.57
N MET A 148 25.28 -8.73 -35.70
CA MET A 148 25.53 -9.34 -37.01
C MET A 148 24.27 -9.37 -37.88
#